data_AF-A0A2N6SYA9-F1
#
_entry.id   AF-A0A2N6SYA9-F1
#
_cell.length_a   1.000
_cell.length_b   1.000
_cell.length_c   1.000
_cell.angle_alpha   90.00
_cell.angle_beta   90.00
_cell.angle_gamma   90.00
#
_symmetry.space_group_name_H-M   'P 1'
#
loop_
_entity.id
_entity.type
_entity.pdbx_description
1 polymer ?
#
loop_
_entity_poly.entity_id
_entity_poly.type
_entity_poly.pdbx_seq_one_letter_code
_entity_poly.pdbx_strand_id
1 'polypeptide(L)'
;MLGGGDDATSTAADETTTTTDGNDAATPAPDAPAPAPAADPAPVEQEPAEEDVPEEFKSALRKADTYANAMHMSKAGLYDQLTSEYGEKFTPEEAEYAIANL
;
A
#
# COMPACT_ATOMS: atom_id res chain seq x y z
N MET A 1 51.80 42.72 -30.45
CA MET A 1 51.63 42.88 -28.99
C MET A 1 50.20 42.48 -28.69
N LEU A 2 49.96 41.22 -28.31
CA LEU A 2 49.85 40.69 -26.94
C LEU A 2 48.54 41.09 -26.22
N GLY A 3 47.75 40.07 -25.85
CA GLY A 3 46.67 40.08 -24.83
C GLY A 3 45.30 40.47 -25.39
N GLY A 4 44.20 39.73 -25.20
CA GLY A 4 43.86 38.68 -24.23
C GLY A 4 42.43 38.97 -23.74
N GLY A 5 41.57 37.94 -23.66
CA GLY A 5 40.26 38.04 -23.01
C GLY A 5 39.11 37.42 -23.78
N ASP A 6 39.06 36.09 -23.81
CA ASP A 6 37.84 35.33 -24.05
C ASP A 6 37.03 35.32 -22.73
N ASP A 7 36.00 36.15 -22.60
CA ASP A 7 34.92 35.96 -21.62
C ASP A 7 33.65 36.69 -22.08
N ALA A 8 32.50 36.10 -21.75
CA ALA A 8 31.12 36.54 -22.01
C ALA A 8 30.43 35.95 -23.27
N THR A 9 30.06 34.67 -23.19
CA THR A 9 28.77 34.21 -23.75
C THR A 9 27.81 33.92 -22.60
N SER A 10 26.91 34.85 -22.29
CA SER A 10 25.68 34.51 -21.56
C SER A 10 24.58 35.50 -21.89
N THR A 11 23.82 35.19 -22.94
CA THR A 11 22.48 35.72 -23.22
C THR A 11 21.79 34.77 -24.21
N ALA A 12 20.88 33.97 -23.69
CA ALA A 12 19.71 33.42 -24.39
C ALA A 12 18.77 32.98 -23.26
N ALA A 13 17.78 33.82 -22.93
CA ALA A 13 16.42 33.73 -23.44
C ALA A 13 15.61 32.68 -22.68
N ASP A 14 14.82 33.22 -21.76
CA ASP A 14 13.65 32.63 -21.14
C ASP A 14 12.66 32.16 -22.21
N GLU A 15 12.39 30.86 -22.26
CA GLU A 15 11.10 30.35 -22.71
C GLU A 15 10.64 29.25 -21.76
N THR A 16 9.53 29.57 -21.11
CA THR A 16 8.67 28.74 -20.29
C THR A 16 8.43 27.35 -20.88
N THR A 17 8.79 26.31 -20.13
CA THR A 17 8.11 25.02 -20.23
C THR A 17 7.64 24.62 -18.84
N THR A 18 6.32 24.51 -18.75
CA THR A 18 5.51 23.98 -17.66
C THR A 18 6.21 22.84 -16.92
N THR A 19 6.50 23.04 -15.64
CA THR A 19 6.76 21.96 -14.70
C THR A 19 5.50 21.12 -14.59
N THR A 20 5.44 20.05 -15.38
CA THR A 20 4.58 18.91 -15.07
C THR A 20 5.15 18.26 -13.83
N ASP A 21 4.38 18.37 -12.74
CA ASP A 21 4.54 17.61 -11.51
C ASP A 21 4.84 16.14 -11.85
N GLY A 22 6.09 15.76 -11.64
CA GLY A 22 6.56 14.40 -11.80
C GLY A 22 6.05 13.56 -10.65
N ASN A 23 4.77 13.18 -10.72
CA ASN A 23 4.22 12.07 -9.96
C ASN A 23 4.78 10.76 -10.54
N ASP A 24 6.07 10.53 -10.32
CA ASP A 24 6.72 9.24 -10.52
C ASP A 24 7.67 9.02 -9.34
N ALA A 25 7.06 8.68 -8.20
CA ALA A 25 7.70 7.81 -7.23
C ALA A 25 7.01 6.44 -7.36
N ALA A 26 7.26 5.77 -8.49
CA ALA A 26 7.21 4.33 -8.54
C ALA A 26 8.19 3.79 -7.50
N THR A 27 7.67 3.57 -6.29
CA THR A 27 8.39 2.86 -5.25
C THR A 27 8.47 1.41 -5.75
N PRO A 28 9.66 0.83 -5.95
CA PRO A 28 9.75 -0.58 -6.26
C PRO A 28 9.10 -1.33 -5.10
N ALA A 29 8.01 -2.06 -5.39
CA ALA A 29 7.41 -2.98 -4.43
C ALA A 29 8.56 -3.87 -3.91
N PRO A 30 8.91 -3.80 -2.62
CA PRO A 30 9.90 -4.73 -2.09
C PRO A 30 9.27 -6.12 -2.12
N ASP A 31 10.05 -7.09 -2.61
CA ASP A 31 9.92 -8.52 -2.41
C ASP A 31 8.93 -8.84 -1.28
N ALA A 32 7.70 -9.20 -1.65
CA ALA A 32 6.74 -9.76 -0.73
C ALA A 32 7.43 -10.99 -0.10
N PRO A 33 7.64 -11.04 1.23
CA PRO A 33 8.03 -12.30 1.84
C PRO A 33 6.90 -13.27 1.51
N ALA A 34 7.25 -14.36 0.83
CA ALA A 34 6.33 -15.45 0.56
C ALA A 34 5.53 -15.76 1.84
N PRO A 35 4.19 -15.83 1.77
CA PRO A 35 3.38 -16.08 2.94
C PRO A 35 3.87 -17.37 3.61
N ALA A 36 4.12 -17.30 4.92
CA ALA A 36 4.20 -18.49 5.74
C ALA A 36 2.96 -19.34 5.45
N PRO A 37 3.09 -20.67 5.29
CA PRO A 37 2.04 -21.51 4.70
C PRO A 37 0.74 -21.34 5.47
N ALA A 38 -0.29 -20.90 4.75
CA ALA A 38 -1.65 -20.83 5.23
C ALA A 38 -2.08 -22.20 5.77
N ALA A 39 -2.48 -22.20 7.04
CA ALA A 39 -3.30 -23.28 7.57
C ALA A 39 -4.60 -23.34 6.77
N ASP A 40 -5.03 -24.56 6.45
CA ASP A 40 -6.29 -24.91 5.79
C ASP A 40 -7.46 -23.96 6.16
N PRO A 41 -8.10 -23.27 5.19
CA PRO A 41 -9.34 -22.57 5.46
C PRO A 41 -10.46 -23.61 5.50
N ALA A 42 -10.90 -23.98 6.70
CA ALA A 42 -12.10 -24.77 6.88
C ALA A 42 -13.31 -23.98 6.35
N PRO A 43 -14.24 -24.60 5.58
CA PRO A 43 -15.47 -23.94 5.18
C PRO A 43 -16.36 -23.81 6.42
N VAL A 44 -16.58 -22.59 6.90
CA VAL A 44 -17.58 -22.30 7.93
C VAL A 44 -18.70 -21.48 7.31
N GLU A 45 -19.78 -22.17 6.95
CA GLU A 45 -21.11 -21.57 6.79
C GLU A 45 -21.45 -20.82 8.09
N GLN A 46 -21.63 -19.50 8.04
CA GLN A 46 -22.02 -18.72 9.22
C GLN A 46 -23.27 -17.87 8.92
N GLU A 47 -24.36 -18.28 9.58
CA GLU A 47 -25.60 -17.55 9.78
C GLU A 47 -25.36 -16.28 10.63
N PRO A 48 -26.15 -15.20 10.44
CA PRO A 48 -25.90 -13.92 11.08
C PRO A 48 -26.47 -13.91 12.50
N ALA A 49 -25.63 -13.64 13.50
CA ALA A 49 -26.06 -13.25 14.85
C ALA A 49 -25.39 -11.93 15.22
N GLU A 50 -26.08 -10.85 14.91
CA GLU A 50 -25.82 -9.49 15.40
C GLU A 50 -25.98 -9.48 16.92
N GLU A 51 -24.89 -9.35 17.69
CA GLU A 51 -24.84 -8.57 18.96
C GLU A 51 -23.44 -8.56 19.61
N ASP A 52 -22.49 -9.37 19.14
CA ASP A 52 -21.08 -9.31 19.54
C ASP A 52 -20.22 -9.39 18.26
N VAL A 53 -19.21 -8.54 18.13
CA VAL A 53 -18.36 -8.50 16.93
C VAL A 53 -17.82 -9.91 16.67
N PRO A 54 -18.10 -10.54 15.52
CA PRO A 54 -17.68 -11.92 15.29
C PRO A 54 -16.17 -12.06 15.41
N GLU A 55 -15.70 -13.20 15.93
CA GLU A 55 -14.25 -13.43 16.14
C GLU A 55 -13.43 -13.27 14.85
N GLU A 56 -14.05 -13.53 13.69
CA GLU A 56 -13.40 -13.34 12.38
C GLU A 56 -13.08 -11.87 12.08
N PHE A 57 -13.95 -10.93 12.46
CA PHE A 57 -13.70 -9.49 12.33
C PHE A 57 -12.53 -9.06 13.21
N LYS A 58 -12.39 -9.65 14.40
CA LYS A 58 -11.24 -9.44 15.29
C LYS A 58 -9.96 -10.08 14.71
N SER A 59 -10.08 -11.23 14.07
CA SER A 59 -8.96 -11.89 13.36
C SER A 59 -8.46 -11.04 12.18
N ALA A 60 -9.37 -10.52 11.36
CA ALA A 60 -9.05 -9.59 10.28
C ALA A 60 -8.35 -8.33 10.82
N LEU A 61 -8.87 -7.74 11.91
CA LEU A 61 -8.24 -6.58 12.55
C LEU A 61 -6.81 -6.86 13.03
N ARG A 62 -6.57 -7.98 13.71
CA ARG A 62 -5.23 -8.38 14.18
C ARG A 62 -4.25 -8.55 13.02
N LYS A 63 -4.70 -9.15 11.91
CA LYS A 63 -3.89 -9.33 10.71
C LYS A 63 -3.59 -7.99 10.05
N ALA A 64 -4.60 -7.14 9.90
CA ALA A 64 -4.44 -5.81 9.36
C ALA A 64 -3.44 -4.97 10.19
N ASP A 65 -3.53 -5.01 11.51
CA ASP A 65 -2.58 -4.36 12.42
C ASP A 65 -1.16 -4.90 12.27
N THR A 66 -1.01 -6.22 12.15
CA THR A 66 0.30 -6.84 11.91
C THR A 66 0.91 -6.34 10.61
N TYR A 67 0.16 -6.33 9.51
CA TYR A 67 0.63 -5.85 8.22
C TYR A 67 0.89 -4.33 8.22
N ALA A 68 0.04 -3.55 8.88
CA ALA A 68 0.21 -2.10 9.02
C ALA A 68 1.49 -1.76 9.80
N ASN A 69 1.77 -2.48 10.89
CA ASN A 69 2.92 -2.21 11.74
C ASN A 69 4.22 -2.84 11.22
N ALA A 70 4.17 -4.06 10.69
CA ALA A 70 5.36 -4.78 10.23
C ALA A 70 5.77 -4.40 8.81
N MET A 71 4.81 -4.08 7.94
CA MET A 71 5.04 -3.80 6.51
C MET A 71 4.65 -2.37 6.11
N HIS A 72 4.14 -1.55 7.02
CA HIS A 72 3.74 -0.16 6.74
C HIS A 72 2.79 -0.04 5.54
N MET A 73 1.92 -1.04 5.37
CA MET A 73 0.99 -1.08 4.25
C MET A 73 -0.10 -0.01 4.38
N SER A 74 -0.51 0.52 3.24
CA SER A 74 -1.66 1.43 3.16
C SER A 74 -2.97 0.68 3.43
N LYS A 75 -4.02 1.40 3.85
CA LYS A 75 -5.35 0.80 4.07
C LYS A 75 -5.88 0.05 2.85
N ALA A 76 -5.61 0.54 1.64
CA ALA A 76 -5.95 -0.15 0.40
C ALA A 76 -5.16 -1.46 0.22
N GLY A 77 -3.84 -1.43 0.44
CA GLY A 77 -3.02 -2.64 0.39
C GLY A 77 -3.39 -3.68 1.45
N LEU A 78 -3.84 -3.23 2.62
CA LEU A 78 -4.35 -4.11 3.68
C LEU A 78 -5.66 -4.78 3.27
N TYR A 79 -6.60 -4.04 2.68
CA TYR A 79 -7.84 -4.60 2.15
C TYR A 79 -7.56 -5.68 1.10
N ASP A 80 -6.68 -5.40 0.14
CA ASP A 80 -6.28 -6.36 -0.88
C ASP A 80 -5.60 -7.60 -0.27
N GLN A 81 -4.72 -7.41 0.72
CA GLN A 81 -4.03 -8.51 1.40
C GLN A 81 -4.98 -9.41 2.21
N LEU A 82 -5.96 -8.81 2.87
CA LEU A 82 -6.94 -9.52 3.70
C LEU A 82 -7.93 -10.30 2.84
N THR A 83 -8.37 -9.73 1.72
CA THR A 83 -9.35 -10.34 0.80
C THR A 83 -8.72 -11.24 -0.27
N SER A 84 -7.39 -11.21 -0.41
CA SER A 84 -6.68 -12.00 -1.42
C SER A 84 -6.90 -13.50 -1.25
N GLU A 85 -7.18 -14.18 -2.36
CA GLU A 85 -7.26 -15.65 -2.44
C GLU A 85 -5.95 -16.35 -2.06
N TYR A 86 -4.82 -15.63 -2.09
CA TYR A 86 -3.51 -16.14 -1.68
C TYR A 86 -3.07 -15.61 -0.31
N GLY A 87 -3.86 -14.74 0.31
CA GLY A 87 -3.62 -14.11 1.61
C GLY A 87 -4.49 -14.73 2.70
N GLU A 88 -5.19 -13.87 3.44
CA GLU A 88 -5.99 -14.28 4.60
C GLU A 88 -7.40 -14.74 4.24
N LYS A 89 -7.88 -14.48 3.01
CA LYS A 89 -9.19 -14.90 2.50
C LYS A 89 -10.38 -14.45 3.36
N PHE A 90 -10.23 -13.33 4.06
CA PHE A 90 -11.34 -12.70 4.76
C PHE A 90 -12.37 -12.18 3.75
N THR A 91 -13.61 -12.12 4.19
CA THR A 91 -14.68 -11.48 3.44
C THR A 91 -14.41 -9.98 3.30
N PRO A 92 -14.95 -9.32 2.25
CA PRO A 92 -14.89 -7.87 2.13
C PRO A 92 -15.36 -7.13 3.40
N GLU A 93 -16.43 -7.60 4.05
CA GLU A 93 -16.95 -6.97 5.26
C GLU A 93 -15.96 -7.03 6.45
N GLU A 94 -15.29 -8.16 6.64
CA GLU A 94 -14.26 -8.34 7.68
C GLU A 94 -13.04 -7.46 7.41
N ALA A 95 -12.59 -7.39 6.16
CA ALA A 95 -11.48 -6.56 5.74
C ALA A 95 -11.78 -5.06 5.90
N GLU A 96 -12.99 -4.62 5.51
CA GLU A 96 -13.46 -3.25 5.71
C GLU A 96 -13.50 -2.87 7.19
N TYR A 97 -14.02 -3.76 8.04
CA TYR A 97 -14.02 -3.54 9.48
C TYR A 97 -12.59 -3.42 10.02
N ALA A 98 -11.68 -4.28 9.58
CA ALA A 98 -10.29 -4.27 10.01
C ALA A 98 -9.59 -2.94 9.67
N ILE A 99 -9.71 -2.45 8.43
CA ILE A 99 -9.09 -1.18 8.02
C ILE A 99 -9.75 0.05 8.63
N ALA A 100 -11.04 -0.02 8.95
CA ALA A 100 -11.78 1.06 9.59
C ALA A 100 -11.37 1.24 11.07
N ASN A 101 -10.98 0.15 11.73
CA ASN A 101 -10.59 0.13 13.15
C ASN A 101 -9.05 0.16 13.37
N LEU A 102 -8.27 0.39 12.30
CA LEU A 102 -6.82 0.62 12.29
C LEU A 102 -6.42 2.08 12.45
#